data_AF-A0A7T8JUM7-F1
#
_entry.id   AF-A0A7T8JUM7-F1
#
_cell.length_a   1.000
_cell.length_b   1.000
_cell.length_c   1.000
_cell.angle_alpha   90.00
_cell.angle_beta   90.00
_cell.angle_gamma   90.00
#
_symmetry.space_group_name_H-M   'P 1'
#
loop_
_entity.id
_entity.type
_entity.pdbx_description
1 polymer ?
#
loop_
_entity_poly.entity_id
_entity_poly.type
_entity_poly.pdbx_seq_one_letter_code
_entity_poly.pdbx_strand_id
1 'polypeptide(L)'
;MSLAKEDEPYKIAVKRWKGSYFDTKVHQTDFFECICGSDEFEPGNNDMTHVQCSICTIRQHAECVNFDLRDPYRGEYKCPHCWSESEPLPSKASLIVSPDSISYQWIEEIQKHVAEKGLRIFYYKGIKSAGYIQPRVLGNYDLIVTTFTVLTSETNHINLPHSNSSKGRKFRNPKRFMAIPSPLPVVEWWRICLDEAQMIEGTSVRKTAEMALSLKSVNRWCVTGTPI
;
A
#
# COMPACT_ATOMS: atom_id res chain seq x y z
N MET A 1 -4.22 0.34 89.92
CA MET A 1 -5.57 -0.09 89.51
C MET A 1 -5.91 0.63 88.22
N SER A 2 -6.19 -0.14 87.17
CA SER A 2 -7.11 0.18 86.07
C SER A 2 -6.67 1.27 85.09
N LEU A 3 -6.02 0.89 83.98
CA LEU A 3 -6.59 0.47 82.68
C LEU A 3 -6.50 1.64 81.67
N ALA A 4 -5.35 1.69 80.98
CA ALA A 4 -5.18 2.46 79.76
C ALA A 4 -6.01 1.82 78.64
N LYS A 5 -6.75 2.63 77.89
CA LYS A 5 -7.45 2.21 76.67
C LYS A 5 -6.40 1.89 75.60
N GLU A 6 -6.50 0.68 75.05
CA GLU A 6 -5.74 0.23 73.89
C GLU A 6 -6.33 0.89 72.63
N ASP A 7 -5.54 1.73 71.95
CA ASP A 7 -5.80 2.14 70.58
C ASP A 7 -5.20 1.08 69.63
N GLU A 8 -6.06 0.37 68.90
CA GLU A 8 -5.65 -0.58 67.86
C GLU A 8 -4.90 0.15 66.72
N PRO A 9 -3.67 -0.25 66.37
CA PRO A 9 -3.02 0.26 65.16
C PRO A 9 -3.62 -0.42 63.93
N TYR A 10 -4.16 0.38 63.02
CA TYR A 10 -4.57 0.00 61.67
C TYR A 10 -3.49 -0.86 61.00
N LYS A 11 -3.78 -2.15 60.77
CA LYS A 11 -2.90 -3.07 60.06
C LYS A 11 -2.83 -2.70 58.57
N ILE A 12 -1.77 -2.02 58.15
CA ILE A 12 -1.43 -1.89 56.73
C ILE A 12 -0.84 -3.24 56.30
N ALA A 13 -1.60 -3.99 55.51
CA ALA A 13 -1.11 -5.22 54.89
C ALA A 13 0.01 -4.88 53.88
N VAL A 14 1.27 -5.05 54.28
CA VAL A 14 2.42 -4.98 53.38
C VAL A 14 2.34 -6.20 52.46
N LYS A 15 1.74 -6.02 51.27
CA LYS A 15 1.75 -7.04 50.22
C LYS A 15 3.20 -7.25 49.78
N ARG A 16 3.76 -8.37 50.18
CA ARG A 16 5.08 -8.88 49.78
C ARG A 16 5.08 -9.00 48.25
N TRP A 17 5.81 -8.10 47.58
CA TRP A 17 5.91 -8.05 46.12
C TRP A 17 6.62 -9.33 45.65
N LYS A 18 5.88 -10.24 44.98
CA LYS A 18 6.48 -11.39 44.30
C LYS A 18 6.95 -10.89 42.92
N GLY A 19 8.25 -10.61 42.82
CA GLY A 19 8.89 -10.26 41.57
C GLY A 19 8.77 -11.40 40.55
N SER A 20 7.79 -11.28 39.65
CA SER A 20 7.81 -11.91 38.32
C SER A 20 6.94 -11.14 37.30
N TYR A 21 6.73 -9.84 37.51
CA TYR A 21 5.88 -9.00 36.62
C TYR A 21 6.62 -8.44 35.39
N PHE A 22 7.88 -8.84 35.18
CA PHE A 22 8.60 -8.55 33.95
C PHE A 22 9.26 -9.83 33.43
N ASP A 23 8.45 -10.81 33.03
CA ASP A 23 8.90 -11.69 31.96
C ASP A 23 8.72 -10.89 30.66
N THR A 24 9.66 -9.98 30.38
CA THR A 24 9.76 -9.28 29.10
C THR A 24 10.30 -10.22 28.03
N LYS A 25 9.61 -11.33 27.84
CA LYS A 25 9.60 -12.01 26.56
C LYS A 25 8.40 -11.47 25.83
N VAL A 26 8.63 -10.38 25.09
CA VAL A 26 7.74 -10.01 23.99
C VAL A 26 7.74 -11.24 23.09
N HIS A 27 6.72 -12.10 23.23
CA HIS A 27 6.46 -13.14 22.26
C HIS A 27 6.43 -12.44 20.90
N GLN A 28 7.22 -12.93 19.94
CA GLN A 28 7.00 -12.62 18.53
C GLN A 28 5.60 -13.16 18.19
N THR A 29 4.57 -12.37 18.48
CA THR A 29 3.22 -12.66 18.05
C THR A 29 3.21 -12.41 16.56
N ASP A 30 3.00 -13.45 15.77
CA ASP A 30 2.75 -13.32 14.34
C ASP A 30 1.64 -12.29 14.13
N PHE A 31 2.00 -11.10 13.62
CA PHE A 31 1.04 -10.01 13.43
C PHE A 31 0.27 -10.26 12.13
N PHE A 32 -0.99 -10.67 12.27
CA PHE A 32 -1.92 -10.72 11.15
C PHE A 32 -2.64 -9.38 11.02
N GLU A 33 -2.48 -8.75 9.86
CA GLU A 33 -3.19 -7.52 9.52
C GLU A 33 -3.41 -7.51 8.00
N CYS A 34 -4.60 -7.91 7.58
CA CYS A 34 -4.95 -7.98 6.16
C CYS A 34 -5.68 -6.70 5.70
N ILE A 35 -5.57 -6.40 4.40
CA ILE A 35 -6.24 -5.24 3.80
C ILE A 35 -7.77 -5.34 3.81
N CYS A 36 -8.33 -6.55 3.96
CA CYS A 36 -9.76 -6.79 4.08
C CYS A 36 -10.33 -6.48 5.47
N GLY A 37 -9.47 -6.39 6.50
CA GLY A 37 -9.88 -6.09 7.88
C GLY A 37 -10.61 -7.22 8.61
N SER A 38 -10.67 -8.43 8.05
CA SER A 38 -11.09 -9.62 8.78
C SER A 38 -10.01 -10.03 9.77
N ASP A 39 -10.39 -10.59 10.91
CA ASP A 39 -9.46 -11.17 11.87
C ASP A 39 -9.09 -12.62 11.48
N GLU A 40 -7.94 -13.09 11.95
CA GLU A 40 -7.40 -14.43 11.68
C GLU A 40 -8.35 -15.57 12.12
N PHE A 41 -9.34 -15.26 12.98
CA PHE A 41 -10.26 -16.21 13.61
C PHE A 41 -11.73 -16.01 13.24
N GLU A 42 -12.05 -15.20 12.22
CA GLU A 42 -13.46 -15.04 11.81
C GLU A 42 -14.00 -16.34 11.15
N PRO A 43 -15.18 -16.84 11.57
CA PRO A 43 -15.77 -18.05 11.01
C PRO A 43 -16.12 -17.84 9.53
N GLY A 44 -15.41 -18.56 8.64
CA GLY A 44 -15.46 -18.41 7.18
C GLY A 44 -14.11 -18.08 6.54
N ASN A 45 -13.12 -17.67 7.35
CA ASN A 45 -11.80 -17.27 6.88
C ASN A 45 -10.75 -18.41 6.88
N ASN A 46 -11.12 -19.58 7.44
CA ASN A 46 -10.24 -20.76 7.54
C ASN A 46 -9.83 -21.37 6.18
N ASP A 47 -10.52 -21.02 5.09
CA ASP A 47 -10.21 -21.51 3.74
C ASP A 47 -9.30 -20.56 2.95
N MET A 48 -9.05 -19.33 3.43
CA MET A 48 -8.21 -18.36 2.72
C MET A 48 -6.73 -18.65 2.93
N THR A 49 -5.97 -18.65 1.83
CA THR A 49 -4.53 -18.90 1.89
C THR A 49 -3.78 -17.69 2.41
N HIS A 50 -2.79 -17.92 3.28
CA HIS A 50 -2.03 -16.85 3.92
C HIS A 50 -0.62 -16.73 3.31
N VAL A 51 -0.14 -15.49 3.20
CA VAL A 51 1.23 -15.14 2.81
C VAL A 51 1.90 -14.32 3.91
N GLN A 52 3.21 -14.50 4.08
CA GLN A 52 3.99 -13.81 5.09
C GLN A 52 5.06 -12.93 4.44
N CYS A 53 5.10 -11.65 4.84
CA CYS A 53 6.07 -10.69 4.32
C CYS A 53 7.49 -11.06 4.76
N SER A 54 8.43 -11.12 3.82
CA SER A 54 9.83 -11.47 4.15
C SER A 54 10.59 -10.38 4.91
N ILE A 55 10.05 -9.17 5.02
CA ILE A 55 10.70 -8.02 5.68
C ILE A 55 10.14 -7.79 7.08
N CYS A 56 8.83 -7.55 7.20
CA CYS A 56 8.19 -7.18 8.46
C CYS A 56 7.38 -8.31 9.10
N THR A 57 7.48 -9.52 8.55
CA THR A 57 6.84 -10.77 9.01
C THR A 57 5.31 -10.74 9.12
N ILE A 58 4.66 -9.66 8.67
CA ILE A 58 3.20 -9.52 8.69
C ILE A 58 2.53 -10.58 7.81
N ARG A 59 1.42 -11.15 8.29
CA ARG A 59 0.61 -12.12 7.56
C ARG A 59 -0.60 -11.44 6.92
N GLN A 60 -0.87 -11.76 5.66
CA GLN A 60 -2.01 -11.26 4.88
C GLN A 60 -2.62 -12.40 4.05
N HIS A 61 -3.87 -12.28 3.62
CA HIS A 61 -4.45 -13.24 2.69
C HIS A 61 -3.86 -13.08 1.29
N ALA A 62 -3.43 -14.18 0.68
CA ALA A 62 -2.84 -14.21 -0.65
C ALA A 62 -3.77 -13.62 -1.71
N GLU A 63 -5.07 -13.96 -1.64
CA GLU A 63 -6.08 -13.43 -2.56
C GLU A 63 -6.28 -11.92 -2.40
N CYS A 64 -6.30 -11.41 -1.16
CA CYS A 64 -6.49 -9.97 -0.92
C CYS A 64 -5.35 -9.14 -1.50
N VAL A 65 -4.13 -9.65 -1.46
CA VAL A 65 -2.95 -8.95 -1.99
C VAL A 65 -2.59 -9.38 -3.42
N ASN A 66 -3.47 -10.11 -4.10
CA ASN A 66 -3.26 -10.61 -5.46
C ASN A 66 -1.91 -11.33 -5.65
N PHE A 67 -1.57 -12.22 -4.71
CA PHE A 67 -0.34 -13.00 -4.74
C PHE A 67 -0.64 -14.47 -5.08
N ASP A 68 -0.30 -14.90 -6.30
CA ASP A 68 -0.58 -16.28 -6.74
C ASP A 68 0.44 -17.27 -6.14
N LEU A 69 -0.01 -18.12 -5.22
CA LEU A 69 0.81 -19.16 -4.59
C LEU A 69 1.15 -20.34 -5.50
N ARG A 70 0.56 -20.42 -6.70
CA ARG A 70 0.83 -21.50 -7.67
C ARG A 70 1.95 -21.14 -8.64
N ASP A 71 2.28 -19.86 -8.77
CA ASP A 71 3.34 -19.40 -9.67
C ASP A 71 4.73 -19.69 -9.08
N PRO A 72 5.56 -20.56 -9.69
CA PRO A 72 6.90 -20.87 -9.17
C PRO A 72 7.87 -19.70 -9.28
N TYR A 73 7.60 -18.70 -10.13
CA TYR A 73 8.46 -17.53 -10.36
C TYR A 73 8.01 -16.28 -9.59
N ARG A 74 6.99 -16.41 -8.72
CA ARG A 74 6.41 -15.31 -7.94
C ARG A 74 7.40 -14.58 -7.03
N GLY A 75 8.51 -15.23 -6.66
CA GLY A 75 9.52 -14.74 -5.72
C GLY A 75 9.00 -14.60 -4.28
N GLU A 76 9.79 -13.95 -3.42
CA GLU A 76 9.36 -13.68 -2.04
C GLU A 76 8.24 -12.62 -1.99
N TYR A 77 7.31 -12.81 -1.06
CA TYR A 77 6.23 -11.87 -0.81
C TYR A 77 6.72 -10.69 0.05
N LYS A 78 6.43 -9.47 -0.42
CA LYS A 78 6.56 -8.23 0.34
C LYS A 78 5.19 -7.60 0.49
N CYS A 79 4.85 -7.15 1.69
CA CYS A 79 3.58 -6.48 1.93
C CYS A 79 3.56 -5.10 1.25
N PRO A 80 2.37 -4.51 1.03
CA PRO A 80 2.23 -3.22 0.35
C PRO A 80 3.09 -2.08 0.95
N HIS A 81 3.27 -2.05 2.27
CA HIS A 81 4.11 -1.04 2.94
C HIS A 81 5.61 -1.29 2.77
N CYS A 82 6.07 -2.52 2.93
CA CYS A 82 7.48 -2.84 2.72
C CYS A 82 7.89 -2.60 1.26
N TRP A 83 6.97 -2.76 0.31
CA TRP A 83 7.16 -2.33 -1.07
C TRP A 83 7.39 -0.82 -1.18
N SER A 84 6.58 0.00 -0.51
CA SER A 84 6.74 1.47 -0.51
C SER A 84 8.00 1.98 0.18
N GLU A 85 8.58 1.21 1.10
CA GLU A 85 9.84 1.55 1.78
C GLU A 85 11.08 0.99 1.06
N SER A 86 10.88 0.03 0.14
CA SER A 86 11.98 -0.56 -0.64
C SER A 86 12.37 0.28 -1.85
N GLU A 87 13.52 -0.05 -2.44
CA GLU A 87 13.93 0.55 -3.70
C GLU A 87 12.88 0.26 -4.80
N PRO A 88 12.58 1.25 -5.67
CA PRO A 88 11.66 1.06 -6.77
C PRO A 88 12.08 -0.10 -7.68
N LEU A 89 11.09 -0.89 -8.12
CA LEU A 89 11.30 -2.01 -9.04
C LEU A 89 11.53 -1.46 -10.47
N PRO A 90 12.72 -1.64 -11.07
CA PRO A 90 12.97 -1.22 -12.44
C PRO A 90 12.07 -1.98 -13.42
N SER A 91 11.42 -1.23 -14.32
CA SER A 91 10.52 -1.79 -15.31
C SER A 91 10.76 -1.19 -16.70
N LYS A 92 10.49 -1.99 -17.74
CA LYS A 92 10.45 -1.54 -19.14
C LYS A 92 9.10 -0.91 -19.51
N ALA A 93 8.14 -0.93 -18.58
CA ALA A 93 6.80 -0.45 -18.77
C ALA A 93 6.75 1.07 -18.98
N SER A 94 5.88 1.53 -19.90
CA SER A 94 5.54 2.94 -20.02
C SER A 94 4.17 3.23 -19.41
N LEU A 95 4.11 4.22 -18.53
CA LEU A 95 2.88 4.70 -17.91
C LEU A 95 2.33 5.90 -18.69
N ILE A 96 1.12 5.76 -19.22
CA ILE A 96 0.39 6.83 -19.89
C ILE A 96 -0.69 7.33 -18.93
N VAL A 97 -0.71 8.64 -18.73
CA VAL A 97 -1.71 9.34 -17.95
C VAL A 97 -2.53 10.19 -18.91
N SER A 98 -3.84 9.93 -18.98
CA SER A 98 -4.72 10.67 -19.86
C SER A 98 -5.95 11.24 -19.12
N PRO A 99 -6.69 12.17 -19.73
CA PRO A 99 -8.07 12.44 -19.33
C PRO A 99 -8.92 11.15 -19.38
N ASP A 100 -9.94 11.07 -18.52
CA ASP A 100 -10.86 9.93 -18.48
C ASP A 100 -11.59 9.72 -19.82
N SER A 101 -11.95 10.80 -20.51
CA SER A 101 -12.69 10.80 -21.78
C SER A 101 -11.97 10.10 -22.92
N ILE A 102 -10.63 10.13 -22.95
CA ILE A 102 -9.82 9.58 -24.06
C ILE A 102 -8.97 8.37 -23.65
N SER A 103 -9.09 7.92 -22.40
CA SER A 103 -8.33 6.77 -21.88
C SER A 103 -8.58 5.47 -22.65
N TYR A 104 -9.84 5.20 -23.04
CA TYR A 104 -10.18 4.04 -23.86
C TYR A 104 -9.72 4.20 -25.32
N GLN A 105 -9.81 5.41 -25.86
CA GLN A 105 -9.33 5.71 -27.21
C GLN A 105 -7.83 5.44 -27.34
N TRP A 106 -7.04 5.75 -26.30
CA TRP A 106 -5.62 5.35 -26.26
C TRP A 106 -5.44 3.85 -26.43
N ILE A 107 -6.22 3.03 -25.73
CA ILE A 107 -6.13 1.57 -25.81
C ILE A 107 -6.50 1.10 -27.21
N GLU A 108 -7.57 1.63 -27.80
CA GLU A 108 -8.02 1.29 -29.15
C GLU A 108 -6.96 1.64 -30.21
N GLU A 109 -6.39 2.85 -30.15
CA GLU A 109 -5.40 3.31 -31.12
C GLU A 109 -4.07 2.54 -30.98
N ILE A 110 -3.63 2.22 -29.75
CA ILE A 110 -2.46 1.37 -29.52
C ILE A 110 -2.70 -0.02 -30.10
N GLN A 111 -3.86 -0.62 -29.86
CA GLN A 111 -4.18 -1.95 -30.38
C GLN A 111 -4.23 -1.95 -31.91
N LYS A 112 -4.86 -0.94 -32.51
CA LYS A 112 -4.97 -0.80 -33.96
C LYS A 112 -3.61 -0.63 -34.66
N HIS A 113 -2.71 0.18 -34.08
CA HIS A 113 -1.45 0.54 -34.73
C HIS A 113 -0.26 -0.34 -34.32
N VAL A 114 -0.38 -1.12 -33.25
CA VAL A 114 0.74 -1.92 -32.69
C VAL A 114 0.40 -3.41 -32.56
N ALA A 115 -0.73 -3.87 -33.13
CA ALA A 115 -1.20 -5.25 -33.11
C ALA A 115 -0.12 -6.30 -33.48
N GLU A 116 0.80 -5.96 -34.38
CA GLU A 116 1.82 -6.89 -34.87
C GLU A 116 2.91 -7.25 -33.83
N LYS A 117 3.02 -6.51 -32.71
CA LYS A 117 4.13 -6.66 -31.74
C LYS A 117 3.79 -7.34 -30.41
N GLY A 118 2.55 -7.81 -30.20
CA GLY A 118 2.18 -8.57 -29.00
C GLY A 118 2.37 -7.81 -27.68
N LEU A 119 2.21 -6.48 -27.69
CA LEU A 119 2.35 -5.65 -26.49
C LEU A 119 1.30 -6.00 -25.44
N ARG A 120 1.73 -6.11 -24.17
CA ARG A 120 0.83 -6.30 -23.03
C ARG A 120 0.41 -4.94 -22.49
N ILE A 121 -0.87 -4.64 -22.65
CA ILE A 121 -1.47 -3.37 -22.24
C ILE A 121 -2.36 -3.61 -21.03
N PHE A 122 -2.28 -2.73 -20.03
CA PHE A 122 -3.13 -2.78 -18.84
C PHE A 122 -3.77 -1.43 -18.54
N TYR A 123 -5.09 -1.42 -18.30
CA TYR A 123 -5.81 -0.23 -17.85
C TYR A 123 -5.93 -0.22 -16.32
N TYR A 124 -5.22 0.71 -15.68
CA TYR A 124 -5.20 0.83 -14.24
C TYR A 124 -6.33 1.74 -13.74
N LYS A 125 -7.31 1.14 -13.04
CA LYS A 125 -8.50 1.84 -12.49
C LYS A 125 -8.30 2.37 -11.07
N GLY A 126 -7.10 2.22 -10.52
CA GLY A 126 -6.77 2.61 -9.15
C GLY A 126 -7.18 1.61 -8.07
N ILE A 127 -6.59 1.77 -6.88
CA ILE A 127 -6.76 0.87 -5.73
C ILE A 127 -8.23 0.72 -5.32
N LYS A 128 -9.02 1.80 -5.38
CA LYS A 128 -10.43 1.78 -4.96
C LYS A 128 -11.31 0.89 -5.84
N SER A 129 -11.00 0.79 -7.13
CA SER A 129 -11.81 0.03 -8.09
C SER A 129 -11.25 -1.37 -8.37
N ALA A 130 -9.93 -1.53 -8.39
CA ALA A 130 -9.28 -2.78 -8.78
C ALA A 130 -8.65 -3.53 -7.59
N GLY A 131 -8.66 -2.94 -6.40
CA GLY A 131 -7.92 -3.47 -5.25
C GLY A 131 -6.41 -3.25 -5.38
N TYR A 132 -5.64 -3.88 -4.48
CA TYR A 132 -4.20 -3.82 -4.52
C TYR A 132 -3.64 -4.70 -5.65
N ILE A 133 -2.77 -4.14 -6.48
CA ILE A 133 -2.06 -4.90 -7.52
C ILE A 133 -0.59 -4.94 -7.15
N GLN A 134 0.01 -6.13 -7.19
CA GLN A 134 1.42 -6.31 -6.92
C GLN A 134 2.29 -5.48 -7.89
N PRO A 135 3.29 -4.72 -7.40
CA PRO A 135 4.20 -3.95 -8.25
C PRO A 135 4.89 -4.79 -9.34
N ARG A 136 5.22 -6.06 -9.03
CA ARG A 136 5.77 -7.01 -10.01
C ARG A 136 4.83 -7.27 -11.18
N VAL A 137 3.52 -7.35 -10.92
CA VAL A 137 2.52 -7.56 -11.96
C VAL A 137 2.42 -6.33 -12.86
N LEU A 138 2.41 -5.12 -12.28
CA LEU A 138 2.45 -3.88 -13.06
C LEU A 138 3.73 -3.78 -13.90
N GLY A 139 4.87 -4.14 -13.34
CA GLY A 139 6.16 -4.15 -14.03
C GLY A 139 6.25 -5.16 -15.19
N ASN A 140 5.37 -6.16 -15.21
CA ASN A 140 5.31 -7.14 -16.30
C ASN A 140 4.56 -6.64 -17.53
N TYR A 141 3.80 -5.53 -17.47
CA TYR A 141 3.15 -4.98 -18.66
C TYR A 141 4.11 -4.07 -19.45
N ASP A 142 3.86 -3.90 -20.75
CA ASP A 142 4.65 -3.00 -21.58
C ASP A 142 4.07 -1.58 -21.55
N LEU A 143 2.74 -1.47 -21.49
CA LEU A 143 2.01 -0.22 -21.43
C LEU A 143 0.95 -0.27 -20.33
N ILE A 144 0.94 0.74 -19.46
CA ILE A 144 -0.10 0.94 -18.45
C ILE A 144 -0.77 2.27 -18.76
N VAL A 145 -2.09 2.26 -18.91
CA VAL A 145 -2.89 3.49 -19.09
C VAL A 145 -3.66 3.74 -17.80
N THR A 146 -3.61 4.98 -17.30
CA THR A 146 -4.34 5.44 -16.12
C THR A 146 -4.88 6.85 -16.38
N THR A 147 -5.77 7.33 -15.50
CA THR A 147 -6.34 8.68 -15.61
C THR A 147 -5.84 9.63 -14.53
N PHE A 148 -5.96 10.93 -14.79
CA PHE A 148 -5.65 11.97 -13.79
C PHE A 148 -6.52 11.86 -12.54
N THR A 149 -7.78 11.46 -12.68
CA THR A 149 -8.69 11.24 -11.53
C THR A 149 -8.20 10.11 -10.64
N VAL A 150 -7.71 9.01 -11.23
CA VAL A 150 -7.07 7.92 -10.49
C VAL A 150 -5.84 8.42 -9.74
N LEU A 151 -4.90 9.10 -10.41
CA LEU A 151 -3.70 9.66 -9.76
C LEU A 151 -4.03 10.59 -8.59
N THR A 152 -5.03 11.46 -8.76
CA THR A 152 -5.51 12.37 -7.71
C THR A 152 -6.04 11.60 -6.50
N SER A 153 -6.79 10.53 -6.75
CA SER A 153 -7.36 9.71 -5.70
C SER A 153 -6.28 8.94 -4.92
N GLU A 154 -5.22 8.52 -5.63
CA GLU A 154 -4.10 7.75 -5.09
C GLU A 154 -3.08 8.56 -4.33
N THR A 155 -3.09 9.90 -4.44
CA THR A 155 -2.22 10.76 -3.62
C THR A 155 -2.41 10.51 -2.12
N ASN A 156 -3.64 10.16 -1.70
CA ASN A 156 -3.93 9.84 -0.29
C ASN A 156 -3.35 8.48 0.16
N HIS A 157 -2.80 7.71 -0.79
CA HIS A 157 -2.17 6.41 -0.58
C HIS A 157 -0.64 6.48 -0.65
N ILE A 158 -0.05 7.68 -0.73
CA ILE A 158 1.39 7.91 -0.62
C ILE A 158 1.73 8.20 0.86
N ASN A 159 2.92 7.79 1.31
CA ASN A 159 3.44 8.04 2.67
C ASN A 159 2.54 7.48 3.80
N LEU A 160 1.91 6.33 3.57
CA LEU A 160 1.11 5.67 4.59
C LEU A 160 2.02 5.01 5.63
N PRO A 161 1.86 5.30 6.93
CA PRO A 161 2.69 4.73 7.96
C PRO A 161 2.46 3.22 8.02
N HIS A 162 3.56 2.47 8.10
CA HIS A 162 3.47 1.04 8.38
C HIS A 162 3.07 0.82 9.84
N SER A 163 2.13 -0.09 10.10
CA SER A 163 1.68 -0.42 11.46
C SER A 163 2.85 -0.86 12.38
N ASN A 164 3.91 -1.41 11.78
CA ASN A 164 5.13 -1.86 12.47
C ASN A 164 6.26 -0.81 12.52
N SER A 165 6.08 0.39 11.95
CA SER A 165 7.14 1.42 11.99
C SER A 165 6.99 2.36 13.19
N SER A 166 8.06 2.50 13.97
CA SER A 166 8.16 3.46 15.10
C SER A 166 7.99 4.92 14.69
N LYS A 167 8.00 5.21 13.38
CA LYS A 167 7.86 6.53 12.77
C LYS A 167 6.42 6.89 12.38
N GLY A 168 5.45 6.01 12.63
CA GLY A 168 4.05 6.25 12.25
C GLY A 168 3.34 7.28 13.14
N ARG A 169 2.67 8.27 12.52
CA ARG A 169 1.64 9.07 13.19
C ARG A 169 0.52 8.11 13.64
N LYS A 170 0.47 7.78 14.93
CA LYS A 170 -0.66 7.06 15.53
C LYS A 170 -1.91 7.90 15.29
N PHE A 171 -2.83 7.43 14.45
CA PHE A 171 -4.12 8.08 14.29
C PHE A 171 -4.83 8.13 15.65
N ARG A 172 -5.59 9.20 15.91
CA ARG A 172 -6.38 9.37 17.15
C ARG A 172 -7.32 8.17 17.40
N ASN A 173 -7.78 7.54 16.32
CA ASN A 173 -8.48 6.26 16.34
C ASN A 173 -7.69 5.24 15.50
N PRO A 174 -7.41 4.02 16.00
CA PRO A 174 -6.85 2.97 15.16
C PRO A 174 -7.83 2.68 14.01
N LYS A 175 -7.33 2.66 12.76
CA LYS A 175 -8.16 2.25 11.62
C LYS A 175 -8.50 0.77 11.81
N ARG A 176 -9.74 0.39 11.48
CA ARG A 176 -10.18 -1.02 11.51
C ARG A 176 -9.48 -1.89 10.46
N PHE A 177 -8.74 -1.29 9.53
CA PHE A 177 -8.08 -1.98 8.41
C PHE A 177 -6.80 -1.25 7.97
N MET A 178 -5.87 -2.02 7.40
CA MET A 178 -4.61 -1.52 6.84
C MET A 178 -4.89 -0.57 5.67
N ALA A 179 -4.28 0.62 5.71
CA ALA A 179 -4.36 1.54 4.57
C ALA A 179 -3.39 1.09 3.48
N ILE A 180 -3.90 0.79 2.29
CA ILE A 180 -3.11 0.25 1.18
C ILE A 180 -2.29 1.37 0.51
N PRO A 181 -0.95 1.29 0.47
CA PRO A 181 -0.13 2.20 -0.32
C PRO A 181 -0.31 2.02 -1.82
N SER A 182 -0.16 3.10 -2.59
CA SER A 182 -0.21 3.02 -4.05
C SER A 182 0.95 2.18 -4.58
N PRO A 183 0.70 1.24 -5.51
CA PRO A 183 1.77 0.48 -6.16
C PRO A 183 2.50 1.29 -7.24
N LEU A 184 1.93 2.40 -7.73
CA LEU A 184 2.51 3.17 -8.84
C LEU A 184 3.90 3.77 -8.54
N PRO A 185 4.17 4.34 -7.34
CA PRO A 185 5.49 4.88 -7.01
C PRO A 185 6.54 3.80 -6.73
N VAL A 186 6.10 2.56 -6.48
CA VAL A 186 6.99 1.42 -6.23
C VAL A 186 7.62 0.90 -7.53
N VAL A 187 7.03 1.19 -8.68
CA VAL A 187 7.59 0.83 -9.98
C VAL A 187 8.40 2.01 -10.51
N GLU A 188 9.64 1.75 -10.94
CA GLU A 188 10.40 2.68 -11.74
C GLU A 188 10.06 2.46 -13.22
N TRP A 189 9.34 3.43 -13.78
CA TRP A 189 8.83 3.36 -15.13
C TRP A 189 9.91 3.68 -16.16
N TRP A 190 9.92 2.97 -17.29
CA TRP A 190 10.80 3.34 -18.39
C TRP A 190 10.44 4.73 -18.93
N ARG A 191 9.15 4.98 -19.06
CA ARG A 191 8.62 6.27 -19.52
C ARG A 191 7.33 6.61 -18.79
N ILE A 192 7.15 7.87 -18.43
CA ILE A 192 5.86 8.44 -18.04
C ILE A 192 5.44 9.45 -19.11
N CYS A 193 4.24 9.31 -19.64
CA CYS A 193 3.63 10.25 -20.58
C CYS A 193 2.42 10.90 -19.92
N LEU A 194 2.43 12.23 -19.79
CA LEU A 194 1.26 13.00 -19.41
C LEU A 194 0.61 13.57 -20.66
N ASP A 195 -0.56 13.07 -21.00
CA ASP A 195 -1.39 13.57 -22.08
C ASP A 195 -2.26 14.72 -21.58
N GLU A 196 -2.53 15.71 -22.44
CA GLU A 196 -3.15 16.99 -22.06
C GLU A 196 -2.53 17.60 -20.79
N ALA A 197 -1.21 17.79 -20.82
CA ALA A 197 -0.41 18.19 -19.65
C ALA A 197 -0.89 19.49 -18.97
N GLN A 198 -1.63 20.36 -19.64
CA GLN A 198 -2.29 21.51 -19.02
C GLN A 198 -3.30 21.11 -17.92
N MET A 199 -3.75 19.85 -17.87
CA MET A 199 -4.60 19.32 -16.80
C MET A 199 -3.91 19.19 -15.44
N ILE A 200 -2.57 19.24 -15.39
CA ILE A 200 -1.83 19.25 -14.11
C ILE A 200 -1.44 20.67 -13.66
N GLU A 201 -1.93 21.70 -14.35
CA GLU A 201 -1.65 23.10 -14.03
C GLU A 201 -2.76 23.70 -13.15
N GLY A 202 -2.37 24.31 -12.03
CA GLY A 202 -3.26 25.06 -11.15
C GLY A 202 -3.41 24.52 -9.72
N THR A 203 -3.96 25.35 -8.83
CA THR A 203 -4.06 25.07 -7.39
C THR A 203 -5.01 23.91 -7.06
N SER A 204 -6.02 23.66 -7.91
CA SER A 204 -6.99 22.58 -7.75
C SER A 204 -6.43 21.18 -8.05
N VAL A 205 -5.30 21.09 -8.76
CA VAL A 205 -4.66 19.82 -9.18
C VAL A 205 -3.34 19.52 -8.45
N ARG A 206 -3.10 20.22 -7.33
CA ARG A 206 -1.93 20.00 -6.46
C ARG A 206 -1.68 18.52 -6.12
N LYS A 207 -2.74 17.76 -5.82
CA LYS A 207 -2.63 16.33 -5.47
C LYS A 207 -2.12 15.48 -6.64
N THR A 208 -2.63 15.76 -7.83
CA THR A 208 -2.21 15.11 -9.08
C THR A 208 -0.74 15.39 -9.36
N ALA A 209 -0.30 16.63 -9.22
CA ALA A 209 1.10 17.03 -9.35
C ALA A 209 1.99 16.37 -8.28
N GLU A 210 1.56 16.36 -7.02
CA GLU A 210 2.26 15.66 -5.93
C GLU A 210 2.45 14.17 -6.24
N MET A 211 1.40 13.50 -6.74
CA MET A 211 1.49 12.11 -7.16
C MET A 211 2.45 11.94 -8.35
N ALA A 212 2.33 12.75 -9.40
CA ALA A 212 3.21 12.68 -10.58
C ALA A 212 4.70 12.90 -10.25
N LEU A 213 4.98 13.77 -9.26
CA LEU A 213 6.33 14.00 -8.72
C LEU A 213 6.85 12.81 -7.90
N SER A 214 5.96 12.07 -7.24
CA SER A 214 6.34 10.88 -6.46
C SER A 214 6.75 9.69 -7.34
N LEU A 215 6.22 9.60 -8.57
CA LEU A 215 6.53 8.52 -9.50
C LEU A 215 7.99 8.59 -9.95
N LYS A 216 8.64 7.43 -10.08
CA LYS A 216 10.03 7.30 -10.56
C LYS A 216 10.05 6.87 -12.02
N SER A 217 10.89 7.51 -12.83
CA SER A 217 11.02 7.15 -14.24
C SER A 217 12.34 7.57 -14.86
N VAL A 218 12.73 6.86 -15.92
CA VAL A 218 13.90 7.18 -16.75
C VAL A 218 13.57 8.30 -17.74
N ASN A 219 12.41 8.23 -18.40
CA ASN A 219 11.97 9.20 -19.40
C ASN A 219 10.64 9.85 -19.01
N ARG A 220 10.48 11.15 -19.25
CA ARG A 220 9.22 11.89 -18.98
C ARG A 220 8.82 12.72 -20.18
N TRP A 221 7.60 12.48 -20.67
CA TRP A 221 7.00 13.21 -21.79
C TRP A 221 5.74 13.93 -21.32
N CYS A 222 5.56 15.16 -21.77
CA CYS A 222 4.33 15.93 -21.59
C CYS A 222 3.83 16.29 -22.99
N VAL A 223 2.59 15.93 -23.28
CA VAL A 223 1.90 16.24 -24.54
C VAL A 223 0.80 17.24 -24.21
N THR A 224 0.79 18.37 -24.89
CA THR A 224 -0.23 19.42 -24.71
C THR A 224 -0.49 20.11 -26.04
N GLY A 225 -1.77 20.37 -26.33
CA GLY A 225 -2.17 21.23 -27.45
C GLY A 225 -1.98 22.72 -27.18
N THR A 226 -1.72 23.10 -25.92
CA THR A 226 -1.60 24.50 -25.46
C THR A 226 -0.38 24.68 -24.56
N PRO A 227 0.85 24.68 -25.12
CA PRO A 227 2.03 25.01 -24.34
C PRO A 227 1.98 26.50 -23.94
N ILE A 228 2.11 26.78 -22.64
CA ILE A 228 2.20 28.14 -22.08
C ILE A 228 3.67 28.53 -21.93
#